data_AF-K2N415-F1
#
_entry.id   AF-K2N415-F1
#
_cell.length_a   1.000
_cell.length_b   1.000
_cell.length_c   1.000
_cell.angle_alpha   90.00
_cell.angle_beta   90.00
_cell.angle_gamma   90.00
#
_symmetry.space_group_name_H-M   'P 1'
#
loop_
_entity.id
_entity.type
_entity.pdbx_description
1 polymer ?
#
loop_
_entity_poly.entity_id
_entity_poly.type
_entity_poly.pdbx_seq_one_letter_code
_entity_poly.pdbx_strand_id
1 'polypeptide(L)'
;MTGAAGSRRRVVILFAVAFVAIVLLASLPIISVLIATLIAGSTDCTLNEGNIHPCVVAGVDLGGMLNTMFVLGWLMLMTIPLGVAGLAVWTVVAIIFWIRSRRKAEAA
;
A
#
# COMPACT_ATOMS: atom_id res chain seq x y z
N MET A 1 -37.82 10.63 -4.23
CA MET A 1 -37.28 9.43 -3.54
C MET A 1 -35.89 9.00 -4.09
N THR A 2 -35.02 9.94 -4.49
CA THR A 2 -33.73 9.65 -5.16
C THR A 2 -32.50 9.69 -4.25
N GLY A 3 -32.65 10.08 -2.98
CA GLY A 3 -31.52 10.27 -2.05
C GLY A 3 -30.88 8.98 -1.51
N ALA A 4 -31.63 7.88 -1.40
CA ALA A 4 -31.14 6.63 -0.78
C ALA A 4 -30.13 5.88 -1.65
N ALA A 5 -30.33 5.85 -2.98
CA ALA A 5 -29.43 5.17 -3.92
C ALA A 5 -28.06 5.88 -4.03
N GLY A 6 -28.06 7.22 -4.03
CA GLY A 6 -26.84 8.03 -4.06
C GLY A 6 -26.01 7.90 -2.78
N SER A 7 -26.66 7.87 -1.61
CA SER A 7 -25.99 7.70 -0.31
C SER A 7 -25.32 6.33 -0.18
N ARG A 8 -26.01 5.24 -0.54
CA ARG A 8 -25.45 3.89 -0.46
C ARG A 8 -24.24 3.69 -1.38
N ARG A 9 -24.31 4.22 -2.62
CA ARG A 9 -23.19 4.14 -3.58
C ARG A 9 -21.95 4.90 -3.09
N ARG A 10 -22.13 6.10 -2.50
CA ARG A 10 -21.03 6.88 -1.91
C ARG A 10 -20.33 6.12 -0.79
N VAL A 11 -21.07 5.49 0.12
CA VAL A 11 -20.48 4.73 1.23
C VAL A 11 -19.65 3.55 0.72
N VAL A 12 -20.15 2.79 -0.25
CA VAL A 12 -19.39 1.67 -0.86
C VAL A 12 -18.11 2.17 -1.53
N ILE A 13 -18.18 3.28 -2.27
CA ILE A 13 -16.99 3.88 -2.89
C ILE A 13 -15.97 4.29 -1.82
N LEU A 14 -16.41 4.92 -0.72
CA LEU A 14 -15.51 5.31 0.37
C LEU A 14 -14.83 4.10 1.02
N PHE A 15 -15.56 3.02 1.28
CA PHE A 15 -14.97 1.78 1.79
C PHE A 15 -13.94 1.19 0.82
N ALA A 16 -14.26 1.15 -0.48
CA ALA A 16 -13.34 0.65 -1.51
C ALA A 16 -12.09 1.52 -1.63
N VAL A 17 -12.23 2.85 -1.64
CA VAL A 17 -11.10 3.79 -1.68
C VAL A 17 -10.21 3.63 -0.44
N ALA A 18 -10.81 3.52 0.75
CA ALA A 18 -10.06 3.31 1.98
C ALA A 18 -9.27 1.98 1.95
N PHE A 19 -9.90 0.89 1.48
CA PHE A 19 -9.22 -0.40 1.33
C PHE A 19 -8.03 -0.31 0.39
N VAL A 20 -8.22 0.25 -0.81
CA VAL A 20 -7.16 0.43 -1.81
C VAL A 20 -6.03 1.30 -1.25
N ALA A 21 -6.35 2.39 -0.56
CA ALA A 21 -5.35 3.26 0.04
C ALA A 21 -4.50 2.53 1.09
N ILE A 22 -5.12 1.75 1.98
CA ILE A 22 -4.40 0.97 3.00
C ILE A 22 -3.45 -0.03 2.34
N VAL A 23 -3.93 -0.80 1.35
CA VAL A 23 -3.12 -1.80 0.65
C VAL A 23 -1.95 -1.15 -0.09
N LEU A 24 -2.20 -0.07 -0.83
CA LEU A 24 -1.16 0.64 -1.56
C LEU A 24 -0.09 1.18 -0.61
N LEU A 25 -0.49 1.89 0.44
CA LEU A 25 0.44 2.47 1.42
C LEU A 25 1.27 1.40 2.14
N ALA A 26 0.67 0.26 2.48
CA ALA A 26 1.39 -0.84 3.11
C ALA A 26 2.40 -1.50 2.17
N SER A 27 2.05 -1.65 0.89
CA SER A 27 2.86 -2.33 -0.13
C SER A 27 3.93 -1.44 -0.80
N LEU A 28 3.79 -0.12 -0.78
CA LEU A 28 4.68 0.81 -1.47
C LEU A 28 6.17 0.64 -1.12
N PRO A 29 6.56 0.53 0.16
CA PRO A 29 7.97 0.30 0.53
C PRO A 29 8.53 -1.01 -0.05
N ILE A 30 7.71 -2.07 -0.06
CA ILE A 30 8.08 -3.37 -0.60
C ILE A 30 8.34 -3.26 -2.10
N ILE A 31 7.43 -2.60 -2.83
CA ILE A 31 7.56 -2.36 -4.27
C ILE A 31 8.84 -1.57 -4.58
N SER A 32 9.15 -0.55 -3.76
CA SER A 32 10.36 0.25 -3.92
C SER A 32 11.64 -0.59 -3.81
N VAL A 33 11.74 -1.42 -2.77
CA VAL A 33 12.88 -2.35 -2.56
C VAL A 33 12.99 -3.38 -3.67
N LEU A 34 11.87 -3.96 -4.10
CA LEU A 34 11.85 -4.94 -5.18
C LEU A 34 12.40 -4.35 -6.47
N ILE A 35 11.97 -3.14 -6.84
CA ILE A 35 12.49 -2.46 -8.04
C ILE A 35 13.99 -2.21 -7.91
N ALA A 36 14.46 -1.69 -6.77
CA ALA A 36 15.89 -1.43 -6.54
C ALA A 36 16.73 -2.71 -6.65
N THR A 37 16.25 -3.80 -6.03
CA THR A 37 16.93 -5.10 -6.02
C THR A 37 16.97 -5.73 -7.41
N LEU A 38 15.88 -5.64 -8.17
CA LEU A 38 15.81 -6.17 -9.54
C LEU A 38 16.76 -5.43 -10.48
N ILE A 39 16.83 -4.09 -10.39
CA ILE A 39 17.76 -3.30 -11.19
C ILE A 39 19.20 -3.66 -10.82
N ALA A 40 19.56 -3.62 -9.53
CA ALA A 40 20.91 -3.94 -9.07
C ALA A 40 21.36 -5.35 -9.49
N GLY A 41 20.47 -6.34 -9.33
CA GLY A 41 20.76 -7.73 -9.70
C GLY A 41 20.89 -7.96 -11.20
N SER A 42 20.29 -7.11 -12.04
CA SER A 42 20.43 -7.21 -13.50
C SER A 42 21.74 -6.62 -14.04
N THR A 43 22.43 -5.80 -13.24
CA THR A 43 23.65 -5.07 -13.63
C THR A 43 24.86 -5.43 -12.75
N ASP A 44 24.76 -6.49 -11.95
CA ASP A 44 25.77 -6.94 -10.98
C ASP A 44 26.26 -5.82 -10.03
N CYS A 45 25.36 -4.88 -9.71
CA CYS A 45 25.69 -3.77 -8.80
C CYS A 45 25.57 -4.21 -7.34
N THR A 46 26.50 -3.72 -6.51
CA THR A 46 26.40 -3.88 -5.06
C THR A 46 25.33 -2.93 -4.51
N LEU A 47 24.30 -3.47 -3.87
CA LEU A 47 23.26 -2.71 -3.19
C LEU A 47 23.23 -3.11 -1.71
N ASN A 48 23.48 -2.15 -0.82
CA ASN A 48 23.35 -2.33 0.62
C ASN A 48 22.96 -1.01 1.28
N GLU A 49 22.57 -1.09 2.56
CA GLU A 49 22.02 0.02 3.34
C GLU A 49 23.10 0.90 3.97
N GLY A 50 24.35 0.41 3.98
CA GLY A 50 25.45 1.03 4.71
C GLY A 50 26.19 2.09 3.92
N ASN A 51 26.25 1.97 2.59
CA ASN A 51 26.98 2.90 1.72
C ASN A 51 26.36 2.98 0.32
N ILE A 52 26.51 4.14 -0.31
CA ILE A 52 26.17 4.33 -1.72
C ILE A 52 27.32 3.77 -2.57
N HIS A 53 27.01 2.80 -3.43
CA HIS A 53 27.94 2.26 -4.41
C HIS A 53 27.57 2.78 -5.80
N PRO A 54 28.55 3.20 -6.64
CA PRO A 54 28.27 3.60 -8.01
C PRO A 54 27.61 2.45 -8.78
N CYS A 55 26.54 2.75 -9.49
CA CYS A 55 25.85 1.75 -10.33
C CYS A 55 25.44 2.39 -11.65
N VAL A 56 26.26 2.17 -12.68
CA VAL A 56 26.06 2.78 -13.99
C VAL A 56 25.17 1.89 -14.86
N VAL A 57 23.94 2.36 -15.10
CA VAL A 57 22.96 1.69 -15.96
C VAL A 57 22.73 2.56 -17.20
N ALA A 58 23.00 2.01 -18.38
CA ALA A 58 22.88 2.74 -19.65
C ALA A 58 23.63 4.10 -19.68
N GLY A 59 24.77 4.19 -18.98
CA GLY A 59 25.61 5.40 -18.90
C GLY A 59 25.18 6.42 -17.83
N VAL A 60 24.14 6.13 -17.05
CA VAL A 60 23.68 6.97 -15.93
C VAL A 60 23.99 6.28 -14.60
N ASP A 61 24.62 6.98 -13.65
CA ASP A 61 24.82 6.47 -12.30
C ASP A 61 23.52 6.57 -11.49
N LEU A 62 22.93 5.41 -11.21
CA LEU A 62 21.72 5.26 -10.41
C LEU A 62 22.02 4.82 -8.96
N GLY A 63 23.28 4.69 -8.57
CA GLY A 63 23.68 4.14 -7.26
C GLY A 63 23.00 4.83 -6.08
N GLY A 64 23.00 6.16 -6.06
CA GLY A 64 22.33 6.94 -5.01
C GLY A 64 20.80 6.78 -4.99
N MET A 65 20.18 6.66 -6.18
CA MET A 65 18.74 6.46 -6.31
C MET A 65 18.34 5.07 -5.81
N LEU A 66 19.05 4.01 -6.25
CA LEU A 66 18.80 2.64 -5.82
C LEU A 66 18.99 2.48 -4.32
N ASN A 67 20.06 3.07 -3.76
CA ASN A 67 20.27 3.08 -2.31
C ASN A 67 19.09 3.72 -1.57
N THR A 68 18.61 4.87 -2.04
CA THR A 68 17.46 5.55 -1.43
C THR A 68 16.20 4.68 -1.49
N MET A 69 15.91 4.08 -2.66
CA MET A 69 14.77 3.16 -2.82
C MET A 69 14.88 1.92 -1.91
N PHE A 70 16.09 1.40 -1.72
CA PHE A 70 16.34 0.26 -0.84
C PHE A 70 16.15 0.62 0.63
N VAL A 71 16.69 1.76 1.07
CA VAL A 71 16.54 2.26 2.46
C VAL A 71 15.09 2.65 2.77
N LEU A 72 14.31 3.13 1.78
CA LEU A 72 12.86 3.33 1.94
C LEU A 72 12.14 2.03 2.31
N GLY A 73 12.73 0.87 2.02
CA GLY A 73 12.30 -0.43 2.52
C GLY A 73 12.10 -0.50 4.01
N TRP A 74 12.90 0.22 4.81
CA TRP A 74 12.77 0.26 6.26
C TRP A 74 11.39 0.74 6.73
N LEU A 75 10.72 1.56 5.92
CA LEU A 75 9.35 1.98 6.20
C LEU A 75 8.39 0.78 6.31
N MET A 76 8.68 -0.35 5.65
CA MET A 76 7.87 -1.57 5.73
C MET A 76 7.70 -2.09 7.17
N LEU A 77 8.69 -1.86 8.04
CA LEU A 77 8.63 -2.25 9.45
C LEU A 77 7.49 -1.54 10.20
N MET A 78 7.07 -0.37 9.72
CA MET A 78 5.95 0.39 10.28
C MET A 78 4.70 0.28 9.40
N THR A 79 4.83 0.40 8.08
CA THR A 79 3.67 0.42 7.17
C THR A 79 2.98 -0.94 7.10
N ILE A 80 3.70 -2.07 7.26
CA ILE A 80 3.07 -3.40 7.26
C ILE A 80 2.23 -3.60 8.53
N PRO A 81 2.75 -3.43 9.77
CA PRO A 81 1.92 -3.56 10.97
C PRO A 81 0.73 -2.61 10.97
N LEU A 82 0.93 -1.35 10.56
CA LEU A 82 -0.15 -0.36 10.45
C LEU A 82 -1.17 -0.73 9.37
N GLY A 83 -0.70 -1.26 8.23
CA GLY A 83 -1.56 -1.76 7.16
C GLY A 83 -2.42 -2.93 7.60
N VAL A 84 -1.83 -3.91 8.30
CA VAL A 84 -2.55 -5.06 8.85
C VAL A 84 -3.57 -4.62 9.89
N ALA A 85 -3.18 -3.76 10.83
CA ALA A 85 -4.11 -3.21 11.82
C ALA A 85 -5.23 -2.41 11.16
N GLY A 86 -4.91 -1.58 10.17
CA GLY A 86 -5.88 -0.81 9.39
C GLY A 86 -6.87 -1.70 8.65
N LEU A 87 -6.40 -2.77 7.99
CA LEU A 87 -7.25 -3.75 7.33
C LEU A 87 -8.15 -4.51 8.31
N ALA A 88 -7.65 -4.85 9.51
CA ALA A 88 -8.44 -5.49 10.54
C ALA A 88 -9.59 -4.59 11.01
N VAL A 89 -9.29 -3.33 11.33
CA VAL A 89 -10.31 -2.32 11.72
C VAL A 89 -11.31 -2.09 10.59
N TRP A 90 -10.82 -1.88 9.36
CA TRP A 90 -11.66 -1.70 8.18
C TRP A 90 -12.62 -2.88 7.98
N THR A 91 -12.12 -4.11 8.13
CA THR A 91 -12.92 -5.33 7.99
C THR A 91 -14.02 -5.41 9.04
N VAL A 92 -13.69 -5.15 10.31
CA VAL A 92 -14.68 -5.12 11.41
C VAL A 92 -15.77 -4.09 11.13
N VAL A 93 -15.38 -2.86 10.74
CA VAL A 93 -16.34 -1.79 10.44
C VAL A 93 -17.21 -2.13 9.23
N ALA A 94 -16.63 -2.70 8.16
CA ALA A 94 -17.35 -3.12 6.98
C ALA A 94 -18.37 -4.23 7.30
N ILE A 95 -18.00 -5.21 8.13
CA ILE A 95 -18.90 -6.28 8.61
C ILE A 95 -20.05 -5.68 9.42
N ILE A 96 -19.76 -4.80 10.39
CA ILE A 96 -20.78 -4.15 11.22
C ILE A 96 -21.75 -3.35 10.35
N PHE A 97 -21.23 -2.58 9.39
CA PHE A 97 -22.06 -1.80 8.47
C PHE A 97 -22.94 -2.70 7.60
N TRP A 98 -22.39 -3.80 7.09
CA TRP A 98 -23.12 -4.79 6.30
C TRP A 98 -24.26 -5.43 7.09
N ILE A 99 -23.98 -5.94 8.30
CA ILE A 99 -24.98 -6.54 9.19
C ILE A 99 -26.09 -5.54 9.53
N ARG A 100 -25.74 -4.30 9.91
CA ARG A 100 -26.72 -3.25 10.23
C ARG A 100 -27.60 -2.90 9.03
N SER A 101 -27.04 -2.92 7.82
CA SER A 101 -27.80 -2.65 6.61
C SER A 101 -28.78 -3.77 6.25
N ARG A 102 -28.44 -5.03 6.57
CA ARG A 102 -29.32 -6.20 6.41
C ARG A 102 -30.49 -6.17 7.39
N ARG A 103 -30.21 -5.97 8.68
CA ARG A 103 -31.25 -5.90 9.73
C ARG A 103 -32.29 -4.81 9.48
N LYS A 104 -31.88 -3.67 8.90
CA LYS A 104 -32.80 -2.59 8.52
C LYS A 104 -33.69 -2.95 7.33
N ALA A 105 -33.23 -3.83 6.44
CA ALA A 105 -34.03 -4.30 5.31
C ALA A 105 -35.03 -5.40 5.73
N GLU A 106 -34.76 -6.14 6.81
CA GLU A 106 -35.67 -7.14 7.38
C GLU A 106 -36.76 -6.52 8.26
N ALA A 107 -36.52 -5.32 8.80
CA ALA A 107 -37.45 -4.61 9.71
C ALA A 107 -38.32 -3.55 9.01
N ALA A 108 -38.22 -3.39 7.68
CA ALA A 108 -38.96 -2.43 6.86
C ALA A 108 -39.85 -3.16 5.85
#